data_AF-A0A917CDL0-F1
#
_entry.id   AF-A0A917CDL0-F1
#
_cell.length_a   1.000
_cell.length_b   1.000
_cell.length_c   1.000
_cell.angle_alpha   90.00
_cell.angle_beta   90.00
_cell.angle_gamma   90.00
#
_symmetry.space_group_name_H-M   'P 1'
#
loop_
_entity.id
_entity.type
_entity.pdbx_description
1 polymer ?
#
loop_
_entity_poly.entity_id
_entity_poly.type
_entity_poly.pdbx_seq_one_letter_code
_entity_poly.pdbx_strand_id
1 'polypeptide(L)'
;MSPGLRLAALLLLAFCAHRASGADEVTPAQQSRMADVAVRVMPIGRIMEMAAAENPAWPGSADSRLDAERLACLRGNLRAPAYRKVVERRVADYARAEPARFAEDLTVLEGDAGRLFAKLMSAGMESKFSGSENRFDPTALLKDETPEALAQMVLLANDPRYTPLRAMLGIGAQIVDGESGRKVGQAAGLTLMLPALSDAMTVCNVRFEEL
;
A
#
# COMPACT_ATOMS: atom_id res chain seq x y z
N MET A 1 -53.79 -19.83 42.85
CA MET A 1 -52.40 -19.68 42.38
C MET A 1 -52.24 -20.59 41.17
N SER A 2 -52.30 -20.02 39.96
CA SER A 2 -52.45 -20.78 38.72
C SER A 2 -51.09 -20.97 38.02
N PRO A 3 -50.74 -22.18 37.55
CA PRO A 3 -49.39 -22.54 37.09
C PRO A 3 -49.03 -22.02 35.68
N GLY A 4 -49.89 -21.24 35.02
CA GLY A 4 -49.74 -20.86 33.61
C GLY A 4 -48.76 -19.71 33.31
N LEU A 5 -48.28 -18.95 34.31
CA LEU A 5 -47.54 -17.71 34.05
C LEU A 5 -46.00 -17.86 33.98
N ARG A 6 -45.45 -19.05 34.26
CA ARG A 6 -43.99 -19.23 34.36
C ARG A 6 -43.31 -19.74 33.08
N LEU A 7 -44.06 -20.20 32.08
CA LEU A 7 -43.47 -20.69 30.82
C LEU A 7 -43.23 -19.59 29.76
N ALA A 8 -43.86 -18.42 29.87
CA ALA A 8 -43.72 -17.37 28.86
C ALA A 8 -42.41 -16.56 28.97
N ALA A 9 -41.69 -16.63 30.10
CA ALA A 9 -40.49 -15.84 30.33
C ALA A 9 -39.19 -16.50 29.82
N LEU A 10 -39.20 -17.79 29.48
CA LEU A 10 -38.00 -18.52 29.04
C LEU A 10 -37.81 -18.55 27.51
N LEU A 11 -38.81 -18.15 26.73
CA LEU A 11 -38.74 -18.10 25.25
C LEU A 11 -38.22 -16.76 24.70
N LEU A 12 -38.18 -15.70 25.52
CA LEU A 12 -37.74 -14.36 25.09
C LEU A 12 -36.23 -14.11 25.24
N LEU A 13 -35.49 -14.99 25.92
CA LEU A 13 -34.02 -14.86 26.09
C LEU A 13 -33.21 -15.62 25.02
N ALA A 14 -33.84 -16.45 24.20
CA ALA A 14 -33.15 -17.21 23.15
C ALA A 14 -32.97 -16.43 21.83
N PHE A 15 -33.64 -15.28 21.66
CA PHE A 15 -33.63 -14.54 20.38
C PHE A 15 -32.64 -13.37 20.32
N CYS A 16 -31.92 -13.06 21.39
CA CYS A 16 -30.93 -11.99 21.40
C CYS A 16 -29.47 -12.45 21.16
N ALA A 17 -29.22 -13.76 21.02
CA ALA A 17 -27.86 -14.28 20.87
C ALA A 17 -27.42 -14.52 19.41
N HIS A 18 -28.28 -14.28 18.40
CA HIS A 18 -27.99 -14.65 17.00
C HIS A 18 -27.66 -13.47 16.07
N ARG A 19 -27.36 -12.29 16.63
CA ARG A 19 -26.79 -11.16 15.88
C ARG A 19 -25.53 -10.61 16.54
N ALA A 20 -24.64 -11.51 16.98
CA ALA A 20 -23.23 -11.20 16.85
C ALA A 20 -22.91 -11.38 15.35
N SER A 21 -23.07 -10.29 14.59
CA SER A 21 -22.51 -10.17 13.25
C SER A 21 -21.01 -10.40 13.39
N GLY A 22 -20.59 -11.66 13.22
CA GLY A 22 -19.19 -11.98 12.99
C GLY A 22 -18.79 -11.22 11.75
N ALA A 23 -17.99 -10.17 11.91
CA ALA A 23 -17.18 -9.72 10.80
C ALA A 23 -16.41 -10.97 10.37
N ASP A 24 -16.64 -11.45 9.15
CA ASP A 24 -15.93 -12.61 8.61
C ASP A 24 -14.43 -12.38 8.85
N GLU A 25 -13.80 -13.31 9.56
CA GLU A 25 -12.40 -13.20 9.92
C GLU A 25 -11.55 -13.08 8.64
N VAL A 26 -10.67 -12.07 8.58
CA VAL A 26 -9.83 -11.84 7.40
C VAL A 26 -8.82 -12.98 7.26
N THR A 27 -9.02 -13.83 6.25
CA THR A 27 -8.20 -15.02 6.05
C THR A 27 -6.75 -14.68 5.63
N PRO A 28 -5.77 -15.55 5.94
CA PRO A 28 -4.40 -15.38 5.44
C PRO A 28 -4.31 -15.28 3.91
N ALA A 29 -5.20 -15.97 3.19
CA ALA A 29 -5.27 -15.90 1.74
C ALA A 29 -5.71 -14.51 1.23
N GLN A 30 -6.70 -13.89 1.89
CA GLN A 30 -7.10 -12.51 1.59
C GLN A 30 -5.98 -11.51 1.88
N GLN A 31 -5.27 -11.68 3.00
CA GLN A 31 -4.11 -10.84 3.33
C GLN A 31 -3.00 -10.98 2.29
N SER A 32 -2.69 -12.20 1.83
CA SER A 32 -1.71 -12.41 0.76
C SER A 32 -2.11 -11.70 -0.52
N ARG A 33 -3.37 -11.82 -0.95
CA ARG A 33 -3.86 -11.13 -2.17
C ARG A 33 -3.81 -9.62 -2.03
N MET A 34 -4.18 -9.09 -0.87
CA MET A 34 -4.07 -7.66 -0.58
C MET A 34 -2.62 -7.19 -0.67
N ALA A 35 -1.67 -7.96 -0.13
CA ALA A 35 -0.26 -7.64 -0.26
C ALA A 35 0.21 -7.68 -1.72
N ASP A 36 -0.22 -8.69 -2.49
CA ASP A 36 0.08 -8.81 -3.93
C ASP A 36 -0.42 -7.60 -4.73
N VAL A 37 -1.65 -7.15 -4.48
CA VAL A 37 -2.17 -5.99 -5.20
C VAL A 37 -1.55 -4.69 -4.71
N ALA A 38 -1.29 -4.54 -3.40
CA ALA A 38 -0.66 -3.36 -2.85
C ALA A 38 0.76 -3.15 -3.40
N VAL A 39 1.57 -4.21 -3.55
CA VAL A 39 2.91 -4.08 -4.18
C VAL A 39 2.84 -3.73 -5.68
N ARG A 40 1.75 -4.09 -6.38
CA ARG A 40 1.54 -3.66 -7.78
C ARG A 40 1.11 -2.19 -7.85
N VAL A 41 0.23 -1.76 -6.95
CA VAL A 41 -0.27 -0.38 -6.89
C VAL A 41 0.84 0.59 -6.48
N MET A 42 1.67 0.20 -5.52
CA MET A 42 2.81 0.97 -5.02
C MET A 42 4.11 0.20 -5.27
N PRO A 43 4.71 0.25 -6.47
CA PRO A 43 5.83 -0.62 -6.82
C PRO A 43 7.20 -0.15 -6.27
N ILE A 44 7.26 0.27 -4.99
CA ILE A 44 8.46 0.85 -4.36
C ILE A 44 9.66 -0.11 -4.43
N GLY A 45 9.42 -1.41 -4.28
CA GLY A 45 10.44 -2.44 -4.45
C GLY A 45 11.20 -2.34 -5.77
N ARG A 46 10.46 -2.15 -6.88
CA ARG A 46 11.04 -1.98 -8.22
C ARG A 46 11.75 -0.63 -8.36
N ILE A 47 11.24 0.44 -7.73
CA ILE A 47 11.91 1.74 -7.70
C ILE A 47 13.30 1.62 -7.07
N MET A 48 13.39 0.93 -5.93
CA MET A 48 14.66 0.74 -5.21
C MET A 48 15.68 -0.01 -6.08
N GLU A 49 15.23 -1.03 -6.81
CA GLU A 49 16.07 -1.77 -7.75
C GLU A 49 16.55 -0.90 -8.92
N MET A 50 15.66 -0.06 -9.48
CA MET A 50 16.01 0.90 -10.52
C MET A 50 17.00 1.96 -10.01
N ALA A 51 16.77 2.52 -8.82
CA ALA A 51 17.67 3.49 -8.20
C ALA A 51 19.07 2.91 -7.96
N ALA A 52 19.14 1.65 -7.52
CA ALA A 52 20.39 0.93 -7.37
C ALA A 52 21.10 0.71 -8.73
N ALA A 53 20.35 0.44 -9.81
CA ALA A 53 20.93 0.25 -11.14
C ALA A 53 21.51 1.55 -11.72
N GLU A 54 20.81 2.67 -11.54
CA GLU A 54 21.20 3.99 -12.07
C GLU A 54 22.30 4.69 -11.25
N ASN A 55 22.30 4.48 -9.92
CA ASN A 55 23.28 5.09 -9.03
C ASN A 55 24.07 4.01 -8.27
N PRO A 56 25.36 3.78 -8.63
CA PRO A 56 26.21 2.82 -7.94
C PRO A 56 26.35 3.08 -6.43
N ALA A 57 26.29 4.35 -5.99
CA ALA A 57 26.43 4.73 -4.58
C ALA A 57 25.13 4.58 -3.77
N TRP A 58 23.97 4.38 -4.43
CA TRP A 58 22.68 4.24 -3.76
C TRP A 58 22.64 2.99 -2.84
N PRO A 59 22.02 3.06 -1.64
CA PRO A 59 21.23 4.17 -1.09
C PRO A 59 22.03 5.29 -0.41
N GLY A 60 23.36 5.20 -0.40
CA GLY A 60 24.21 6.27 0.07
C GLY A 60 24.44 7.37 -0.96
N SER A 61 25.35 8.26 -0.63
CA SER A 61 25.86 9.32 -1.51
C SER A 61 27.30 9.03 -1.96
N ALA A 62 27.81 9.85 -2.89
CA ALA A 62 29.22 9.79 -3.30
C ALA A 62 30.19 10.02 -2.12
N ASP A 63 29.74 10.70 -1.06
CA ASP A 63 30.50 10.98 0.15
C ASP A 63 30.21 9.98 1.28
N SER A 64 29.44 8.92 0.99
CA SER A 64 29.11 7.89 1.99
C SER A 64 30.37 7.19 2.50
N ARG A 65 30.35 6.79 3.77
CA ARG A 65 31.47 6.07 4.41
C ARG A 65 31.30 4.55 4.31
N LEU A 66 30.44 4.10 3.40
CA LEU A 66 30.13 2.69 3.21
C LEU A 66 31.26 2.02 2.43
N ASP A 67 31.81 0.95 2.98
CA ASP A 67 32.58 0.02 2.17
C ASP A 67 31.68 -0.77 1.19
N ALA A 68 32.31 -1.44 0.23
CA ALA A 68 31.61 -2.19 -0.80
C ALA A 68 30.74 -3.32 -0.24
N GLU A 69 31.11 -3.93 0.89
CA GLU A 69 30.37 -5.03 1.51
C GLU A 69 29.06 -4.52 2.13
N ARG A 70 29.13 -3.44 2.90
CA ARG A 70 27.96 -2.79 3.51
C ARG A 70 27.01 -2.24 2.47
N LEU A 71 27.55 -1.60 1.42
CA LEU A 71 26.74 -1.11 0.31
C LEU A 71 26.04 -2.26 -0.43
N ALA A 72 26.74 -3.36 -0.71
CA ALA A 72 26.15 -4.55 -1.31
C ALA A 72 25.07 -5.17 -0.40
N CYS A 73 25.30 -5.23 0.91
CA CYS A 73 24.32 -5.70 1.89
C CYS A 73 23.04 -4.85 1.87
N LEU A 74 23.18 -3.52 1.92
CA LEU A 74 22.03 -2.60 1.87
C LEU A 74 21.24 -2.80 0.57
N ARG A 75 21.93 -2.85 -0.58
CA ARG A 75 21.29 -3.07 -1.90
C ARG A 75 20.68 -4.46 -2.04
N GLY A 76 21.15 -5.46 -1.29
CA GLY A 76 20.54 -6.78 -1.20
C GLY A 76 19.23 -6.77 -0.40
N ASN A 77 19.19 -5.97 0.67
CA ASN A 77 18.04 -5.83 1.57
C ASN A 77 17.06 -4.72 1.15
N LEU A 78 17.37 -3.92 0.14
CA LEU A 78 16.48 -2.93 -0.45
C LEU A 78 16.03 -3.33 -1.85
N ARG A 79 15.25 -4.42 -1.90
CA ARG A 79 14.72 -5.01 -3.14
C ARG A 79 13.24 -5.33 -3.02
N ALA A 80 12.62 -5.74 -4.11
CA ALA A 80 11.21 -6.10 -4.12
C ALA A 80 10.79 -7.10 -3.01
N PRO A 81 11.57 -8.16 -2.68
CA PRO A 81 11.21 -9.06 -1.59
C PRO A 81 11.19 -8.39 -0.21
N ALA A 82 12.09 -7.45 0.06
CA ALA A 82 12.12 -6.73 1.33
C ALA A 82 10.96 -5.74 1.44
N TYR A 83 10.66 -5.04 0.35
CA TYR A 83 9.48 -4.18 0.28
C TYR A 83 8.18 -4.95 0.51
N ARG A 84 8.06 -6.16 -0.06
CA ARG A 84 6.89 -7.02 0.16
C ARG A 84 6.65 -7.28 1.65
N LYS A 85 7.69 -7.52 2.45
CA LYS A 85 7.55 -7.71 3.91
C LYS A 85 7.00 -6.48 4.62
N VAL A 86 7.38 -5.27 4.18
CA VAL A 86 6.81 -4.01 4.71
C VAL A 86 5.31 -3.94 4.41
N VAL A 87 4.91 -4.29 3.19
CA VAL A 87 3.51 -4.31 2.77
C VAL A 87 2.71 -5.37 3.53
N GLU A 88 3.24 -6.59 3.69
CA GLU A 88 2.58 -7.67 4.44
C GLU A 88 2.27 -7.25 5.89
N ARG A 89 3.21 -6.56 6.56
CA ARG A 89 2.95 -6.00 7.91
C ARG A 89 1.83 -4.96 7.89
N ARG A 90 1.84 -4.03 6.94
CA ARG A 90 0.80 -3.01 6.79
C ARG A 90 -0.57 -3.60 6.48
N VAL A 91 -0.62 -4.64 5.65
CA VAL A 91 -1.85 -5.38 5.35
C VAL A 91 -2.37 -6.09 6.59
N ALA A 92 -1.49 -6.72 7.38
CA ALA A 92 -1.89 -7.35 8.64
C ALA A 92 -2.44 -6.31 9.64
N ASP A 93 -1.82 -5.13 9.74
CA ASP A 93 -2.29 -4.02 10.58
C ASP A 93 -3.67 -3.53 10.11
N TYR A 94 -3.83 -3.36 8.80
CA TYR A 94 -5.08 -2.96 8.17
C TYR A 94 -6.20 -4.00 8.35
N ALA A 95 -5.89 -5.31 8.23
CA ALA A 95 -6.85 -6.38 8.49
C ALA A 95 -7.39 -6.37 9.92
N ARG A 96 -6.56 -5.98 10.90
CA ARG A 96 -6.98 -5.84 12.30
C ARG A 96 -7.79 -4.57 12.54
N ALA A 97 -7.44 -3.47 11.87
CA ALA A 97 -8.11 -2.18 12.03
C ALA A 97 -9.47 -2.11 11.30
N GLU A 98 -9.56 -2.70 10.12
CA GLU A 98 -10.70 -2.58 9.19
C GLU A 98 -11.24 -3.94 8.71
N PRO A 99 -11.50 -4.92 9.60
CA PRO A 99 -11.87 -6.29 9.19
C PRO A 99 -13.18 -6.33 8.38
N ALA A 100 -14.15 -5.49 8.75
CA ALA A 100 -15.46 -5.42 8.08
C ALA A 100 -15.38 -4.89 6.64
N ARG A 101 -14.29 -4.19 6.28
CA ARG A 101 -14.12 -3.57 4.97
C ARG A 101 -13.12 -4.29 4.07
N PHE A 102 -12.30 -5.16 4.66
CA PHE A 102 -11.14 -5.74 3.99
C PHE A 102 -11.47 -6.37 2.63
N ALA A 103 -12.56 -7.12 2.54
CA ALA A 103 -12.96 -7.79 1.30
C ALA A 103 -13.42 -6.81 0.20
N GLU A 104 -14.15 -5.77 0.58
CA GLU A 104 -14.59 -4.72 -0.35
C GLU A 104 -13.40 -3.92 -0.85
N ASP A 105 -12.55 -3.45 0.08
CA ASP A 105 -11.38 -2.64 -0.24
C ASP A 105 -10.34 -3.47 -1.05
N LEU A 106 -10.24 -4.79 -0.83
CA LEU A 106 -9.46 -5.70 -1.69
C LEU A 106 -10.00 -5.72 -3.12
N THR A 107 -11.32 -5.81 -3.28
CA THR A 107 -11.97 -5.81 -4.60
C THR A 107 -11.73 -4.49 -5.34
N VAL A 108 -11.75 -3.36 -4.62
CA VAL A 108 -11.43 -2.03 -5.19
C VAL A 108 -10.00 -1.99 -5.73
N LEU A 109 -9.03 -2.54 -5.01
CA LEU A 109 -7.65 -2.60 -5.47
C LEU A 109 -7.44 -3.64 -6.59
N GLU A 110 -8.14 -4.77 -6.57
CA GLU A 110 -8.07 -5.78 -7.63
C GLU A 110 -8.75 -5.32 -8.94
N GLY A 111 -9.67 -4.37 -8.87
CA GLY A 111 -10.40 -3.81 -10.00
C GLY A 111 -9.68 -2.67 -10.74
N ASP A 112 -10.48 -1.92 -11.51
CA ASP A 112 -9.97 -0.87 -12.42
C ASP A 112 -9.30 0.28 -11.67
N ALA A 113 -9.81 0.69 -10.50
CA ALA A 113 -9.20 1.74 -9.69
C ALA A 113 -7.74 1.42 -9.33
N GLY A 114 -7.49 0.22 -8.81
CA GLY A 114 -6.13 -0.21 -8.48
C GLY A 114 -5.26 -0.39 -9.72
N ARG A 115 -5.80 -0.93 -10.83
CA ARG A 115 -5.08 -1.03 -12.11
C ARG A 115 -4.60 0.35 -12.60
N LEU A 116 -5.49 1.35 -12.59
CA LEU A 116 -5.17 2.69 -13.05
C LEU A 116 -4.18 3.40 -12.13
N PHE A 117 -4.34 3.27 -10.82
CA PHE A 117 -3.35 3.78 -9.86
C PHE A 117 -1.98 3.16 -10.09
N ALA A 118 -1.90 1.83 -10.27
CA ALA A 118 -0.64 1.14 -10.57
C ALA A 118 0.01 1.64 -11.86
N LYS A 119 -0.80 1.87 -12.91
CA LYS A 119 -0.36 2.43 -14.21
C LYS A 119 0.24 3.82 -14.04
N LEU A 120 -0.47 4.72 -13.35
CA LEU A 120 0.00 6.09 -13.10
C LEU A 120 1.24 6.12 -12.22
N MET A 121 1.28 5.34 -11.14
CA MET A 121 2.43 5.25 -10.26
C MET A 121 3.65 4.73 -11.01
N SER A 122 3.50 3.64 -11.77
CA SER A 122 4.60 3.06 -12.56
C SER A 122 5.13 4.05 -13.58
N ALA A 123 4.26 4.71 -14.36
CA ALA A 123 4.69 5.70 -15.34
C ALA A 123 5.33 6.94 -14.69
N GLY A 124 4.78 7.41 -13.56
CA GLY A 124 5.35 8.50 -12.79
C GLY A 124 6.75 8.18 -12.28
N MET A 125 6.98 6.94 -11.86
CA MET A 125 8.29 6.44 -11.43
C MET A 125 9.26 6.28 -12.58
N GLU A 126 8.85 5.61 -13.66
CA GLU A 126 9.70 5.39 -14.85
C GLU A 126 10.16 6.72 -15.45
N SER A 127 9.30 7.74 -15.48
CA SER A 127 9.64 9.11 -15.94
C SER A 127 10.80 9.76 -15.17
N LYS A 128 11.09 9.31 -13.94
CA LYS A 128 12.21 9.82 -13.14
C LYS A 128 13.55 9.22 -13.51
N PHE A 129 13.55 8.03 -14.14
CA PHE A 129 14.76 7.31 -14.50
C PHE A 129 15.05 7.38 -16.01
N SER A 130 14.04 7.58 -16.86
CA SER A 130 14.16 7.47 -18.31
C SER A 130 14.69 8.71 -19.06
N GLY A 131 15.29 9.70 -18.39
CA GLY A 131 15.69 10.95 -19.03
C GLY A 131 14.51 11.79 -19.56
N SER A 132 14.80 12.96 -20.14
CA SER A 132 13.82 14.03 -20.45
C SER A 132 12.80 13.71 -21.56
N GLU A 133 12.96 12.60 -22.29
CA GLU A 133 12.12 12.21 -23.43
C GLU A 133 10.80 11.54 -23.00
N ASN A 134 10.72 11.02 -21.77
CA ASN A 134 9.55 10.33 -21.24
C ASN A 134 8.95 11.11 -20.06
N ARG A 135 8.45 12.33 -20.33
CA ARG A 135 7.73 13.09 -19.30
C ARG A 135 6.45 12.36 -18.94
N PHE A 136 6.16 12.27 -17.63
CA PHE A 136 4.89 11.77 -17.14
C PHE A 136 3.72 12.60 -17.71
N ASP A 137 2.88 11.96 -18.52
CA ASP A 137 1.63 12.53 -19.04
C ASP A 137 0.44 11.64 -18.63
N PRO A 138 -0.29 12.01 -17.56
CA PRO A 138 -1.43 11.23 -17.11
C PRO A 138 -2.57 11.24 -18.12
N THR A 139 -2.72 12.28 -18.95
CA THR A 139 -3.77 12.35 -19.96
C THR A 139 -3.55 11.30 -21.05
N ALA A 140 -2.32 11.22 -21.56
CA ALA A 140 -1.97 10.20 -22.56
C ALA A 140 -2.11 8.77 -22.01
N LEU A 141 -1.84 8.56 -20.72
CA LEU A 141 -1.99 7.26 -20.05
C LEU A 141 -3.45 6.86 -19.84
N LEU A 142 -4.37 7.82 -19.73
CA LEU A 142 -5.77 7.58 -19.36
C LEU A 142 -6.75 7.76 -20.52
N LYS A 143 -6.29 8.21 -21.70
CA LYS A 143 -7.15 8.58 -22.84
C LYS A 143 -8.08 7.48 -23.35
N ASP A 144 -7.68 6.21 -23.21
CA ASP A 144 -8.41 5.04 -23.72
C ASP A 144 -9.18 4.29 -22.61
N GLU A 145 -9.19 4.82 -21.39
CA GLU A 145 -9.89 4.20 -20.25
C GLU A 145 -11.37 4.58 -20.22
N THR A 146 -12.20 3.70 -19.68
CA THR A 146 -13.65 3.93 -19.61
C THR A 146 -14.00 5.01 -18.58
N PRO A 147 -15.11 5.74 -18.76
CA PRO A 147 -15.60 6.69 -17.76
C PRO A 147 -15.79 6.06 -16.38
N GLU A 148 -16.26 4.82 -16.32
CA GLU A 148 -16.46 4.07 -15.08
C GLU A 148 -15.14 3.78 -14.37
N ALA A 149 -14.10 3.35 -15.09
CA ALA A 149 -12.78 3.10 -14.53
C ALA A 149 -12.16 4.39 -13.96
N LEU A 150 -12.27 5.49 -14.70
CA LEU A 150 -11.81 6.81 -14.25
C LEU A 150 -12.57 7.26 -12.99
N ALA A 151 -13.89 7.08 -12.95
CA ALA A 151 -14.69 7.41 -11.78
C ALA A 151 -14.27 6.59 -10.55
N GLN A 152 -14.03 5.28 -10.70
CA GLN A 152 -13.56 4.43 -9.60
C GLN A 152 -12.18 4.85 -9.11
N MET A 153 -11.27 5.23 -10.01
CA MET A 153 -9.96 5.77 -9.63
C MET A 153 -10.11 7.08 -8.85
N VAL A 154 -10.96 8.01 -9.30
CA VAL A 154 -11.23 9.26 -8.59
C VAL A 154 -11.82 9.01 -7.20
N LEU A 155 -12.72 8.04 -7.06
CA LEU A 155 -13.26 7.63 -5.76
C LEU A 155 -12.14 7.11 -4.85
N LEU A 156 -11.32 6.17 -5.32
CA LEU A 156 -10.18 5.66 -4.54
C LEU A 156 -9.23 6.79 -4.12
N ALA A 157 -8.99 7.77 -4.99
CA ALA A 157 -8.10 8.91 -4.75
C ALA A 157 -8.65 9.89 -3.69
N ASN A 158 -9.95 10.14 -3.69
CA ASN A 158 -10.51 11.33 -3.02
C ASN A 158 -11.62 11.04 -2.02
N ASP A 159 -12.37 9.95 -2.17
CA ASP A 159 -13.49 9.67 -1.28
C ASP A 159 -12.97 9.40 0.15
N PRO A 160 -13.48 10.10 1.18
CA PRO A 160 -13.10 9.87 2.57
C PRO A 160 -13.25 8.41 3.02
N ARG A 161 -14.17 7.64 2.42
CA ARG A 161 -14.32 6.22 2.70
C ARG A 161 -13.01 5.47 2.49
N TYR A 162 -12.21 5.78 1.48
CA TYR A 162 -10.97 5.04 1.21
C TYR A 162 -9.75 5.57 1.97
N THR A 163 -9.93 6.45 2.96
CA THR A 163 -8.81 6.99 3.75
C THR A 163 -7.98 5.89 4.42
N PRO A 164 -8.55 4.88 5.10
CA PRO A 164 -7.77 3.81 5.72
C PRO A 164 -7.00 2.98 4.68
N LEU A 165 -7.63 2.69 3.53
CA LEU A 165 -7.03 1.95 2.42
C LEU A 165 -5.85 2.71 1.80
N ARG A 166 -6.03 4.01 1.53
CA ARG A 166 -4.96 4.89 1.05
C ARG A 166 -3.80 4.95 2.05
N ALA A 167 -4.09 5.07 3.35
CA ALA A 167 -3.06 5.10 4.40
C ALA A 167 -2.24 3.79 4.44
N MET A 168 -2.87 2.64 4.25
CA MET A 168 -2.19 1.34 4.11
C MET A 168 -1.18 1.38 2.95
N LEU A 169 -1.58 1.94 1.81
CA LEU A 169 -0.74 2.19 0.63
C LEU A 169 0.28 3.34 0.81
N GLY A 170 0.36 3.97 1.99
CA GLY A 170 1.24 5.11 2.25
C GLY A 170 0.74 6.45 1.72
N ILE A 171 -0.48 6.51 1.18
CA ILE A 171 -1.13 7.70 0.65
C ILE A 171 -1.92 8.38 1.79
N GLY A 172 -1.31 9.38 2.43
CA GLY A 172 -1.90 10.06 3.59
C GLY A 172 -2.88 11.20 3.27
N ALA A 173 -2.98 11.62 2.01
CA ALA A 173 -3.78 12.77 1.59
C ALA A 173 -4.54 12.49 0.28
N GLN A 174 -5.56 13.31 0.02
CA GLN A 174 -6.33 13.29 -1.23
C GLN A 174 -5.46 13.77 -2.42
N ILE A 175 -5.85 13.35 -3.63
CA ILE A 175 -5.19 13.73 -4.89
C ILE A 175 -6.18 14.54 -5.73
N VAL A 176 -6.04 15.86 -5.68
CA VAL A 176 -7.00 16.81 -6.27
C VAL A 176 -6.60 17.26 -7.68
N ASP A 177 -5.32 17.17 -8.02
CA ASP A 177 -4.73 17.56 -9.29
C ASP A 177 -3.36 16.88 -9.52
N GLY A 178 -2.68 17.22 -10.61
CA GLY A 178 -1.36 16.65 -10.92
C GLY A 178 -0.25 17.06 -9.96
N GLU A 179 -0.27 18.28 -9.42
CA GLU A 179 0.77 18.75 -8.50
C GLU A 179 0.66 18.09 -7.12
N SER A 180 -0.56 18.06 -6.58
CA SER A 180 -0.89 17.32 -5.36
C SER A 180 -0.60 15.83 -5.53
N GLY A 181 -0.96 15.23 -6.67
CA GLY A 181 -0.60 13.84 -6.99
C GLY A 181 0.90 13.58 -6.92
N ARG A 182 1.72 14.48 -7.48
CA ARG A 182 3.18 14.39 -7.38
C ARG A 182 3.68 14.46 -5.94
N LYS A 183 3.19 15.42 -5.15
CA LYS A 183 3.57 15.59 -3.74
C LYS A 183 3.17 14.37 -2.90
N VAL A 184 1.96 13.87 -3.11
CA VAL A 184 1.43 12.66 -2.46
C VAL A 184 2.26 11.44 -2.83
N GLY A 185 2.58 11.24 -4.11
CA GLY A 185 3.43 10.14 -4.56
C GLY A 185 4.83 10.16 -3.93
N GLN A 186 5.44 11.35 -3.83
CA GLN A 186 6.73 11.52 -3.15
C GLN A 186 6.64 11.18 -1.65
N ALA A 187 5.63 11.69 -0.96
CA ALA A 187 5.41 11.42 0.46
C ALA A 187 5.12 9.94 0.72
N ALA A 188 4.33 9.29 -0.15
CA ALA A 188 4.04 7.87 -0.07
C ALA A 188 5.29 7.02 -0.30
N GLY A 189 6.13 7.39 -1.28
CA GLY A 189 7.43 6.77 -1.51
C GLY A 189 8.31 6.79 -0.27
N LEU A 190 8.47 7.95 0.38
CA LEU A 190 9.23 8.07 1.63
C LEU A 190 8.61 7.25 2.77
N THR A 191 7.30 7.33 2.95
CA THR A 191 6.54 6.61 3.99
C THR A 191 6.72 5.09 3.91
N LEU A 192 6.85 4.57 2.68
CA LEU A 192 7.00 3.14 2.42
C LEU A 192 8.48 2.70 2.39
N MET A 193 9.38 3.56 1.92
CA MET A 193 10.81 3.26 1.80
C MET A 193 11.55 3.34 3.13
N LEU A 194 11.19 4.29 4.02
CA LEU A 194 11.89 4.49 5.29
C LEU A 194 11.89 3.23 6.19
N PRO A 195 10.77 2.50 6.37
CA PRO A 195 10.80 1.24 7.11
C PRO A 195 11.72 0.18 6.46
N ALA A 196 11.71 0.07 5.13
CA ALA A 196 12.59 -0.86 4.41
C ALA A 196 14.08 -0.50 4.60
N LEU A 197 14.41 0.80 4.54
CA LEU A 197 15.76 1.32 4.79
C LEU A 197 16.19 1.08 6.23
N SER A 198 15.33 1.35 7.20
CA SER A 198 15.61 1.07 8.62
C SER A 198 15.88 -0.41 8.89
N ASP A 199 15.07 -1.31 8.31
CA ASP A 199 15.26 -2.75 8.42
C ASP A 199 16.60 -3.17 7.78
N ALA A 200 16.89 -2.68 6.57
CA ALA A 200 18.14 -2.99 5.86
C ALA A 200 19.38 -2.49 6.62
N MET A 201 19.34 -1.28 7.16
CA MET A 201 20.41 -0.70 7.98
C MET A 201 20.68 -1.52 9.24
N THR A 202 19.62 -2.00 9.89
CA THR A 202 19.73 -2.87 11.06
C THR A 202 20.40 -4.20 10.71
N VAL A 203 19.96 -4.85 9.62
CA VAL A 203 20.53 -6.13 9.16
C VAL A 203 22.00 -5.97 8.74
N CYS A 204 22.34 -4.85 8.10
CA CYS A 204 23.68 -4.61 7.55
C CYS A 204 24.61 -3.87 8.52
N ASN A 205 24.16 -3.58 9.74
CA ASN A 205 24.91 -2.83 10.75
C ASN A 205 25.46 -1.48 10.23
N VAL A 206 24.58 -0.70 9.59
CA VAL A 206 24.87 0.63 9.05
C VAL A 206 24.08 1.68 9.82
N ARG A 207 24.72 2.79 10.20
CA ARG A 207 24.05 3.94 10.83
C ARG A 207 23.69 5.01 9.81
N PHE A 208 22.74 5.88 10.16
CA PHE A 208 22.19 6.86 9.22
C PHE A 208 23.26 7.87 8.76
N GLU A 209 24.17 8.25 9.66
CA GLU A 209 25.31 9.13 9.38
C GLU A 209 26.41 8.51 8.50
N GLU A 210 26.27 7.24 8.12
CA GLU A 210 27.19 6.54 7.22
C GLU A 210 26.70 6.51 5.76
N LEU A 211 25.42 6.83 5.52
CA LEU A 211 24.79 6.94 4.19
C LEU A 211 25.21 8.24 3.46
#